data_AF-A0A9D7UW07-F1
#
_entry.id   AF-A0A9D7UW07-F1
#
_cell.length_a   1.000
_cell.length_b   1.000
_cell.length_c   1.000
_cell.angle_alpha   90.00
_cell.angle_beta   90.00
_cell.angle_gamma   90.00
#
_symmetry.space_group_name_H-M   'P 1'
#
loop_
_entity.id
_entity.type
_entity.pdbx_description
1 polymer ?
#
loop_
_entity_poly.entity_id
_entity_poly.type
_entity_poly.pdbx_seq_one_letter_code
_entity_poly.pdbx_strand_id
1 'polypeptide(L)'
;MHVWPELGVEARIVFPNHGTIRNFEADGNDGLWLEDHQRRWYYAELLGPCHDLNFANAIGFDTGGSSQFDKFSAVIVRGQKCQLTSLVTSEKPLPRKERLKKRKAIVAAAKHIVAPSN
;
A
#
# COMPACT_ATOMS: atom_id res chain seq x y z
N MET A 1 15.74 20.74 10.80
CA MET A 1 16.17 19.33 10.74
C MET A 1 14.99 18.51 10.23
N HIS A 2 15.01 18.01 9.00
CA HIS A 2 13.94 17.13 8.50
C HIS A 2 14.16 15.76 9.15
N VAL A 3 13.34 15.44 10.16
CA VAL A 3 13.31 14.10 10.75
C VAL A 3 12.61 13.21 9.71
N TRP A 4 13.39 12.41 9.00
CA TRP A 4 12.81 11.34 8.19
C TRP A 4 12.12 10.36 9.14
N PRO A 5 10.85 10.00 8.90
CA PRO A 5 10.18 9.04 9.74
C PRO A 5 10.92 7.71 9.66
N GLU A 6 11.11 7.06 10.80
CA GLU A 6 11.58 5.68 10.85
C GLU A 6 10.71 4.83 9.93
N LEU A 7 11.33 3.99 9.09
CA LEU A 7 10.63 3.15 8.12
C LEU A 7 10.05 1.92 8.81
N GLY A 8 8.89 1.46 8.34
CA GLY A 8 8.21 0.27 8.87
C GLY A 8 7.45 0.51 10.18
N VAL A 9 7.30 1.77 10.61
CA VAL A 9 6.55 2.13 11.82
C VAL A 9 5.10 2.38 11.46
N GLU A 10 4.18 1.91 12.32
CA GLU A 10 2.75 2.13 12.16
C GLU A 10 2.44 3.64 12.05
N ALA A 11 1.77 3.99 10.96
CA ALA A 11 1.55 5.37 10.55
C ALA A 11 0.06 5.70 10.52
N ARG A 12 -0.24 7.00 10.60
CA ARG A 12 -1.59 7.54 10.43
C ARG A 12 -1.52 8.78 9.57
N ILE A 13 -2.45 8.90 8.62
CA ILE A 13 -2.58 10.07 7.74
C ILE A 13 -3.85 10.81 8.14
N VAL A 14 -3.72 12.07 8.55
CA VAL A 14 -4.87 12.88 8.98
C VAL A 14 -5.55 13.48 7.75
N PHE A 15 -6.88 13.45 7.70
CA PHE A 15 -7.71 14.02 6.63
C PHE A 15 -7.32 13.55 5.22
N PRO A 16 -7.36 12.23 4.94
CA PRO A 16 -6.96 11.69 3.62
C PRO A 16 -7.80 12.26 2.46
N ASN A 17 -9.07 12.60 2.71
CA ASN A 17 -10.01 13.09 1.70
C ASN A 17 -9.88 14.59 1.38
N HIS A 18 -9.02 15.32 2.10
CA HIS A 18 -8.79 16.77 1.88
C HIS A 18 -7.60 17.06 0.97
N GLY A 19 -7.24 16.11 0.09
CA GLY A 19 -6.10 16.22 -0.81
C GLY A 19 -4.78 15.78 -0.21
N THR A 20 -4.71 15.48 1.10
CA THR A 20 -3.48 15.08 1.81
C THR A 20 -2.69 14.00 1.08
N ILE A 21 -3.37 13.05 0.45
CA ILE A 21 -2.77 12.04 -0.41
C ILE A 21 -2.79 12.54 -1.85
N ARG A 22 -1.59 12.77 -2.40
CA ARG A 22 -1.41 13.35 -3.74
C ARG A 22 -1.27 12.28 -4.83
N ASN A 23 -0.77 11.11 -4.47
CA ASN A 23 -0.50 10.04 -5.42
C ASN A 23 -0.60 8.68 -4.71
N PHE A 24 -0.86 7.64 -5.49
CA PHE A 24 -0.83 6.27 -5.01
C PHE A 24 -0.21 5.36 -6.06
N GLU A 25 0.36 4.26 -5.61
CA GLU A 25 0.87 3.23 -6.50
C GLU A 25 0.48 1.85 -5.99
N ALA A 26 -0.19 1.07 -6.84
CA ALA A 26 -0.60 -0.28 -6.48
C ALA A 26 0.59 -1.25 -6.39
N ASP A 27 0.59 -2.10 -5.38
CA ASP A 27 1.41 -3.32 -5.31
C ASP A 27 0.63 -4.56 -5.80
N GLY A 28 0.13 -4.49 -7.03
CA GLY A 28 -0.79 -5.52 -7.51
C GLY A 28 -2.15 -5.35 -6.83
N ASN A 29 -2.61 -6.38 -6.12
CA ASN A 29 -3.92 -6.39 -5.46
C ASN A 29 -3.82 -6.46 -3.92
N ASP A 30 -2.64 -6.71 -3.36
CA ASP A 30 -2.47 -7.02 -1.93
C ASP A 30 -2.08 -5.80 -1.08
N GLY A 31 -1.70 -4.71 -1.74
CA GLY A 31 -1.24 -3.51 -1.06
C GLY A 31 -1.09 -2.34 -2.02
N LEU A 32 -0.84 -1.17 -1.45
CA LEU A 32 -0.59 0.05 -2.19
C LEU A 32 0.32 0.99 -1.42
N TRP A 33 1.13 1.74 -2.15
CA TRP A 33 1.86 2.88 -1.63
C TRP A 33 1.01 4.15 -1.75
N LEU A 34 1.05 4.97 -0.71
CA LEU A 34 0.39 6.26 -0.65
C LEU A 34 1.45 7.34 -0.46
N GLU A 35 1.35 8.40 -1.24
CA GLU A 35 2.23 9.56 -1.14
C GLU A 35 1.44 10.76 -0.63
N ASP A 36 1.93 11.37 0.45
CA ASP A 36 1.35 12.60 0.97
C ASP A 36 1.89 13.87 0.27
N HIS A 37 1.28 15.02 0.55
CA HIS A 37 1.78 16.32 0.07
C HIS A 37 3.21 16.65 0.50
N GLN A 38 3.67 16.11 1.63
CA GLN A 38 5.03 16.29 2.13
C GLN A 38 6.04 15.36 1.45
N ARG A 39 5.61 14.56 0.45
CA ARG A 39 6.42 13.55 -0.26
C ARG A 39 6.88 12.40 0.65
N ARG A 40 6.14 12.17 1.73
CA ARG A 40 6.31 10.98 2.58
C ARG A 40 5.51 9.85 1.97
N TRP A 41 6.13 8.69 1.98
CA TRP A 41 5.55 7.47 1.43
C TRP A 41 5.09 6.58 2.58
N TYR A 42 3.96 5.95 2.35
CA TYR A 42 3.34 5.01 3.27
C TYR A 42 2.98 3.75 2.50
N TYR A 43 3.17 2.58 3.11
CA TYR A 43 2.71 1.32 2.56
C TYR A 43 1.47 0.86 3.32
N ALA A 44 0.38 0.70 2.59
CA ALA A 44 -0.88 0.16 3.05
C ALA A 44 -0.99 -1.29 2.60
N GLU A 45 -0.99 -2.22 3.55
CA GLU A 45 -1.24 -3.62 3.29
C GLU A 45 -2.73 -3.89 3.44
N LEU A 46 -3.30 -4.64 2.50
CA LEU A 46 -4.72 -4.97 2.48
C LEU A 46 -4.95 -6.33 3.12
N LEU A 47 -6.06 -6.47 3.84
CA LEU A 47 -6.47 -7.72 4.48
C LEU A 47 -6.68 -8.86 3.48
N GLY A 48 -7.02 -8.52 2.25
CA GLY A 48 -7.16 -9.47 1.16
C GLY A 48 -7.01 -8.77 -0.19
N PRO A 49 -6.90 -9.56 -1.27
CA PRO A 49 -6.69 -9.03 -2.61
C PRO A 49 -7.86 -8.14 -3.03
N CYS A 50 -7.54 -6.88 -3.28
CA CYS A 50 -8.47 -5.88 -3.81
C CYS A 50 -8.44 -5.94 -5.34
N HIS A 51 -9.50 -6.50 -5.93
CA HIS A 51 -9.62 -6.62 -7.37
C HIS A 51 -9.53 -5.24 -8.04
N ASP A 52 -8.94 -5.21 -9.23
CA ASP A 52 -8.76 -4.01 -10.05
C ASP A 52 -7.90 -2.89 -9.47
N LEU A 53 -7.29 -3.06 -8.29
CA LEU A 53 -6.39 -2.06 -7.69
C LEU A 53 -5.24 -1.68 -8.61
N ASN A 54 -4.64 -2.66 -9.30
CA ASN A 54 -3.54 -2.43 -10.23
C ASN A 54 -3.94 -1.66 -11.51
N PHE A 55 -5.25 -1.54 -11.78
CA PHE A 55 -5.82 -0.83 -12.92
C PHE A 55 -6.67 0.36 -12.50
N ALA A 56 -6.67 0.69 -11.20
CA ALA A 56 -7.39 1.81 -10.66
C ALA A 56 -6.67 3.10 -11.01
N ASN A 57 -7.37 4.05 -11.64
CA ASN A 57 -6.86 5.40 -11.87
C ASN A 57 -7.14 6.33 -10.70
N ALA A 58 -8.11 5.96 -9.85
CA ALA A 58 -8.49 6.68 -8.65
C ALA A 58 -8.94 5.68 -7.58
N ILE A 59 -8.68 6.03 -6.32
CA ILE A 59 -9.12 5.30 -5.15
C ILE A 59 -9.80 6.28 -4.19
N GLY A 60 -10.79 5.81 -3.45
CA GLY A 60 -11.37 6.53 -2.32
C GLY A 60 -10.74 6.08 -1.01
N PHE A 61 -10.84 6.92 0.02
CA PHE A 61 -10.42 6.57 1.39
C PHE A 61 -11.64 6.58 2.31
N ASP A 62 -11.88 5.44 2.95
CA ASP A 62 -12.93 5.26 3.94
C ASP A 62 -12.28 5.07 5.32
N THR A 63 -12.34 6.12 6.14
CA THR A 63 -11.82 6.14 7.52
C THR A 63 -12.84 5.62 8.54
N GLY A 64 -14.02 5.15 8.09
CA GLY A 64 -15.07 4.63 8.98
C GLY A 64 -15.64 5.67 9.95
N GLY A 65 -15.56 6.96 9.62
CA GLY A 65 -15.97 8.07 10.49
C GLY A 65 -14.85 8.66 11.36
N SER A 66 -13.63 8.12 11.28
CA SER A 66 -12.44 8.75 11.86
C SER A 66 -11.94 9.92 11.00
N SER A 67 -11.24 10.87 11.62
CA SER A 67 -10.49 11.91 10.89
C SER A 67 -9.11 11.41 10.40
N GLN A 68 -8.76 10.16 10.71
CA GLN A 68 -7.46 9.58 10.44
C GLN A 68 -7.60 8.33 9.57
N PHE A 69 -6.68 8.19 8.62
CA PHE A 69 -6.47 6.99 7.83
C PHE A 69 -5.34 6.18 8.45
N ASP A 70 -5.67 4.98 8.91
CA ASP A 70 -4.76 4.06 9.59
C ASP A 70 -5.09 2.60 9.23
N LYS A 71 -4.50 1.63 9.93
CA LYS A 71 -4.73 0.20 9.69
C LYS A 71 -6.18 -0.27 9.84
N PHE A 72 -7.04 0.51 10.51
CA PHE A 72 -8.47 0.19 10.68
C PHE A 72 -9.35 0.80 9.58
N SER A 73 -8.73 1.57 8.67
CA SER A 73 -9.39 2.20 7.55
C SER A 73 -9.46 1.26 6.34
N ALA A 74 -10.21 1.66 5.32
CA ALA A 74 -10.32 0.94 4.05
C ALA A 74 -10.08 1.87 2.87
N VAL A 75 -9.61 1.29 1.76
CA VAL A 75 -9.62 1.96 0.46
C VAL A 75 -10.82 1.51 -0.36
N ILE A 76 -11.40 2.44 -1.11
CA ILE A 76 -12.50 2.16 -2.03
C ILE A 76 -11.94 2.11 -3.45
N VAL A 77 -11.94 0.94 -4.06
CA VAL A 77 -11.47 0.72 -5.43
C VAL A 77 -12.67 0.33 -6.29
N ARG A 78 -13.04 1.17 -7.26
CA ARG A 78 -14.21 0.95 -8.14
C ARG A 78 -15.51 0.62 -7.36
N GLY A 79 -15.68 1.20 -6.17
CA GLY A 79 -16.84 0.93 -5.29
C GLY A 79 -16.68 -0.28 -4.36
N GLN A 80 -15.62 -1.08 -4.50
CA GLN A 80 -15.29 -2.15 -3.57
C GLN A 80 -14.52 -1.61 -2.37
N LYS A 81 -14.95 -1.97 -1.16
CA LYS A 81 -14.25 -1.65 0.09
C LYS A 81 -13.19 -2.70 0.40
N CYS A 82 -11.93 -2.26 0.44
CA CYS A 82 -10.77 -3.09 0.72
C CYS A 82 -10.14 -2.65 2.04
N GLN A 83 -10.32 -3.47 3.07
CA GLN A 83 -9.82 -3.19 4.43
C GLN A 83 -8.30 -3.26 4.50
N LEU A 84 -7.70 -2.35 5.25
CA LEU A 84 -6.27 -2.42 5.57
C LEU A 84 -6.02 -3.43 6.69
N THR A 85 -4.79 -3.93 6.72
CA THR A 85 -4.24 -4.70 7.85
C THR A 85 -3.09 -3.96 8.51
N SER A 86 -2.32 -3.21 7.71
CA SER A 86 -1.26 -2.35 8.21
C SER A 86 -1.17 -1.07 7.38
N LEU A 87 -0.76 0.01 8.03
CA LEU A 87 -0.32 1.24 7.37
C LEU A 87 0.99 1.63 8.03
N VAL A 88 2.08 1.62 7.26
CA VAL A 88 3.42 1.92 7.78
C VAL A 88 4.11 2.97 6.94
N THR A 89 5.04 3.71 7.54
CA THR A 89 5.99 4.55 6.81
C THR A 89 6.84 3.68 5.89
N SER A 90 7.01 4.09 4.64
CA SER A 90 7.76 3.33 3.65
C SER A 90 8.64 4.26 2.83
N GLU A 91 9.61 3.66 2.15
CA GLU A 91 10.34 4.37 1.12
C GLU A 91 9.45 4.52 -0.13
N LYS A 92 9.88 5.40 -1.02
CA LYS A 92 9.27 5.52 -2.34
C LYS A 92 9.28 4.13 -3.01
N PRO A 93 8.17 3.70 -3.63
CA PRO A 93 8.15 2.46 -4.38
C PRO A 93 9.24 2.47 -5.46
N LEU A 94 9.94 1.33 -5.57
CA LEU A 94 10.88 1.10 -6.69
C LEU A 94 10.11 1.15 -8.02
N PRO A 95 10.77 1.47 -9.15
CA PRO A 95 10.12 1.43 -10.46
C PRO A 95 9.43 0.09 -10.71
N ARG A 96 8.21 0.12 -11.29
CA ARG A 96 7.37 -1.08 -11.53
C ARG A 96 8.13 -2.26 -12.15
N LYS A 97 9.04 -1.99 -13.11
CA LYS A 97 9.86 -3.03 -13.76
C LYS A 97 10.76 -3.77 -12.76
N GLU A 98 11.39 -3.04 -11.85
CA GLU A 98 12.25 -3.62 -10.83
C GLU A 98 11.43 -4.37 -9.77
N ARG A 99 10.27 -3.84 -9.37
CA ARG A 99 9.36 -4.54 -8.45
C ARG A 99 8.91 -5.88 -9.01
N LEU A 100 8.52 -5.91 -10.29
CA LEU A 100 8.11 -7.15 -10.95
C LEU A 100 9.25 -8.17 -11.01
N LYS A 101 10.49 -7.72 -11.24
CA LYS A 101 11.67 -8.58 -11.21
C LYS A 101 11.90 -9.16 -9.81
N LYS A 102 11.80 -8.34 -8.76
CA LYS A 102 11.92 -8.79 -7.37
C LYS A 102 10.81 -9.78 -6.99
N ARG A 103 9.55 -9.48 -7.31
CA ARG A 103 8.42 -10.41 -7.09
C ARG A 103 8.62 -11.73 -7.81
N LYS A 104 9.04 -11.72 -9.08
CA LYS A 104 9.36 -12.96 -9.82
C LYS A 104 10.49 -13.75 -9.15
N ALA A 105 11.52 -13.09 -8.65
CA ALA A 105 12.61 -13.74 -7.94
C ALA A 105 12.14 -14.37 -6.61
N ILE A 106 11.31 -13.66 -5.84
CA ILE A 106 10.72 -14.18 -4.59
C ILE A 106 9.82 -15.38 -4.88
N VAL A 107 8.95 -15.30 -5.89
CA VAL A 107 8.07 -16.42 -6.27
C VAL A 107 8.90 -17.61 -6.79
N ALA A 108 9.94 -17.37 -7.59
CA ALA A 108 10.84 -18.43 -8.04
C ALA A 108 11.57 -19.09 -6.86
N ALA A 109 12.05 -18.29 -5.90
CA ALA A 109 12.68 -18.80 -4.68
C ALA A 109 11.69 -19.59 -3.82
N ALA A 110 10.47 -19.07 -3.60
CA ALA A 110 9.42 -19.75 -2.86
C ALA A 110 9.00 -21.06 -3.53
N LYS A 111 8.88 -21.09 -4.86
CA LYS A 111 8.60 -22.32 -5.62
C LYS A 111 9.73 -23.35 -5.46
N HIS A 112 10.98 -22.90 -5.39
CA HIS A 112 12.13 -23.77 -5.13
C HIS A 112 12.15 -24.30 -3.69
N ILE A 113 11.62 -23.54 -2.72
CA ILE A 113 11.51 -23.94 -1.30
C ILE A 113 10.29 -24.85 -1.05
N VAL A 114 9.23 -24.76 -1.86
CA VAL A 114 8.03 -25.62 -1.76
C VAL A 114 8.17 -26.92 -2.56
N ALA A 115 9.15 -27.02 -3.46
CA ALA A 115 9.46 -28.23 -4.23
C ALA A 115 10.68 -29.07 -3.76
N PRO A 116 11.04 -29.18 -2.45
CA PRO A 116 11.96 -30.23 -2.03
C PRO A 116 11.19 -31.56 -1.95
N SER A 117 11.47 -32.42 -2.92
CA SER A 117 11.27 -33.87 -3.01
C SER A 117 9.86 -34.46 -2.80
N ASN A 118 9.35 -35.11 -3.85
CA ASN A 118 9.36 -36.57 -3.91
C ASN A 118 9.53 -37.02 -5.37
#